data_AF-A0A2E0L6Y1-F1
#
_entry.id   AF-A0A2E0L6Y1-F1
#
_cell.length_a   1.000
_cell.length_b   1.000
_cell.length_c   1.000
_cell.angle_alpha   90.00
_cell.angle_beta   90.00
_cell.angle_gamma   90.00
#
_symmetry.space_group_name_H-M   'P 1'
#
loop_
_entity.id
_entity.type
_entity.pdbx_description
1 polymer ?
#
loop_
_entity_poly.entity_id
_entity_poly.type
_entity_poly.pdbx_seq_one_letter_code
_entity_poly.pdbx_strand_id
1 'polypeptide(L)'
;MSRNNRRYRDLKRQISQPSPQQTLAKDELGQVLDNLNAWGFLEDQQQADHRDILCFGPGVFRGYLPVTWAGVTLWHKPRGYYFYDTLGMLGIWAVRPEPGVLRVLVGTRQLSYALPFFNPESYYRRIQQEFRTFYQDNGSPPPDDQCRYSVTYDAACRLEMRRAIEDEIIRWASEQHTAGQGW
;
A
#
# COMPACT_ATOMS: atom_id res chain seq x y z
N MET A 1 32.35 -10.07 -29.44
CA MET A 1 31.15 -9.34 -28.98
C MET A 1 31.23 -9.14 -27.47
N SER A 2 31.54 -7.91 -27.04
CA SER A 2 32.07 -7.63 -25.70
C SER A 2 31.00 -7.57 -24.59
N ARG A 3 31.32 -8.14 -23.42
CA ARG A 3 30.49 -8.18 -22.18
C ARG A 3 29.95 -6.81 -21.75
N ASN A 4 30.58 -5.72 -22.16
CA ASN A 4 30.17 -4.34 -21.85
C ASN A 4 28.82 -3.94 -22.46
N ASN A 5 28.40 -4.55 -23.58
CA ASN A 5 27.13 -4.20 -24.24
C ASN A 5 25.89 -4.79 -23.53
N ARG A 6 26.04 -5.86 -22.72
CA ARG A 6 24.94 -6.39 -21.89
C ARG A 6 24.68 -5.48 -20.69
N ARG A 7 25.74 -5.11 -19.97
CA ARG A 7 25.66 -4.24 -18.78
C ARG A 7 25.03 -2.88 -19.09
N TYR A 8 25.33 -2.30 -20.25
CA TYR A 8 24.69 -1.06 -20.72
C TYR A 8 23.21 -1.21 -21.08
N ARG A 9 22.78 -2.35 -21.64
CA ARG A 9 21.37 -2.65 -21.89
C ARG A 9 20.60 -2.89 -20.60
N ASP A 10 21.21 -3.56 -19.63
CA ASP A 10 20.59 -3.86 -18.34
C ASP A 10 20.43 -2.58 -17.51
N LEU A 11 21.42 -1.68 -17.53
CA LEU A 11 21.32 -0.32 -16.95
C LEU A 11 20.24 0.53 -17.64
N LYS A 12 20.17 0.53 -18.98
CA LYS A 12 19.09 1.23 -19.70
C LYS A 12 17.71 0.64 -19.41
N ARG A 13 17.59 -0.68 -19.20
CA ARG A 13 16.35 -1.34 -18.79
C ARG A 13 15.93 -0.95 -17.37
N GLN A 14 16.87 -0.82 -16.43
CA GLN A 14 16.59 -0.31 -15.08
C GLN A 14 16.15 1.16 -15.07
N ILE A 15 16.75 2.00 -15.90
CA ILE A 15 16.37 3.43 -16.03
C ILE A 15 15.03 3.61 -16.77
N SER A 16 14.62 2.63 -17.60
CA SER A 16 13.37 2.67 -18.37
C SER A 16 12.19 1.95 -17.71
N GLN A 17 12.38 1.37 -16.51
CA GLN A 17 11.22 0.93 -15.73
C GLN A 17 10.54 2.18 -15.18
N PRO A 18 9.29 2.46 -15.57
CA PRO A 18 8.58 3.59 -15.00
C PRO A 18 8.52 3.40 -13.49
N SER A 19 8.81 4.44 -12.73
CA SER A 19 8.65 4.38 -11.28
C SER A 19 7.19 3.96 -10.95
N PRO A 20 6.94 3.32 -9.81
CA PRO A 20 5.57 2.99 -9.39
C PRO A 20 4.62 4.20 -9.45
N GLN A 21 5.14 5.39 -9.13
CA GLN A 21 4.48 6.69 -9.30
C GLN A 21 4.12 6.99 -10.77
N GLN A 22 5.03 6.77 -11.72
CA GLN A 22 4.74 6.91 -13.17
C GLN A 22 3.77 5.86 -13.70
N THR A 23 3.66 4.70 -13.04
CA THR A 23 2.69 3.66 -13.39
C THR A 23 1.28 4.04 -12.93
N LEU A 24 1.16 4.69 -11.76
CA LEU A 24 -0.10 5.26 -11.26
C LEU A 24 -0.70 6.28 -12.25
N ALA A 25 0.09 7.24 -12.73
CA ALA A 25 -0.40 8.39 -13.52
C ALA A 25 -1.02 8.07 -14.92
N LYS A 26 -0.96 6.83 -15.40
CA LYS A 26 -1.42 6.46 -16.76
C LYS A 26 -2.94 6.22 -16.89
N ASP A 27 -3.69 6.17 -15.80
CA ASP A 27 -5.13 5.90 -15.79
C ASP A 27 -5.84 6.79 -14.76
N GLU A 28 -7.13 7.06 -14.95
CA GLU A 28 -7.94 8.02 -14.18
C GLU A 28 -7.87 7.75 -12.67
N LEU A 29 -7.97 6.48 -12.25
CA LEU A 29 -7.90 6.10 -10.84
C LEU A 29 -6.53 6.39 -10.22
N GLY A 30 -5.45 6.21 -10.98
CA GLY A 30 -4.12 6.53 -10.47
C GLY A 30 -3.85 8.04 -10.47
N GLN A 31 -4.48 8.81 -11.37
CA GLN A 31 -4.48 10.27 -11.31
C GLN A 31 -5.24 10.77 -10.08
N VAL A 32 -6.34 10.14 -9.68
CA VAL A 32 -7.03 10.45 -8.41
C VAL A 32 -6.08 10.26 -7.22
N LEU A 33 -5.38 9.12 -7.16
CA LEU A 33 -4.44 8.84 -6.07
C LEU A 33 -3.27 9.81 -6.02
N ASP A 34 -2.73 10.20 -7.18
CA ASP A 34 -1.68 11.22 -7.30
C ASP A 34 -2.19 12.62 -6.88
N ASN A 35 -3.38 13.00 -7.35
CA ASN A 35 -4.07 14.22 -6.95
C ASN A 35 -4.40 14.26 -5.46
N LEU A 36 -4.39 13.14 -4.75
CA LEU A 36 -4.60 13.06 -3.31
C LEU A 36 -3.33 12.78 -2.50
N ASN A 37 -2.15 12.80 -3.14
CA ASN A 37 -0.87 12.52 -2.50
C ASN A 37 -0.83 11.15 -1.76
N ALA A 38 -1.55 10.16 -2.29
CA ALA A 38 -1.71 8.86 -1.61
C ALA A 38 -0.36 8.16 -1.35
N TRP A 39 0.57 8.26 -2.32
CA TRP A 39 1.92 7.71 -2.16
C TRP A 39 2.70 8.44 -1.06
N GLY A 40 2.73 9.78 -1.12
CA GLY A 40 3.50 10.59 -0.18
C GLY A 40 3.11 10.33 1.26
N PHE A 41 1.80 10.30 1.56
CA PHE A 41 1.33 10.02 2.91
C PHE A 41 1.78 8.66 3.45
N LEU A 42 1.75 7.61 2.62
CA LEU A 42 2.18 6.27 3.04
C LEU A 42 3.70 6.12 3.08
N GLU A 43 4.43 6.84 2.24
CA GLU A 43 5.88 6.95 2.27
C GLU A 43 6.36 7.65 3.55
N ASP A 44 5.69 8.72 3.97
CA ASP A 44 5.95 9.41 5.23
C ASP A 44 5.74 8.46 6.42
N GLN A 45 4.68 7.64 6.41
CA GLN A 45 4.46 6.64 7.45
C GLN A 45 5.46 5.49 7.43
N GLN A 46 5.99 5.12 6.26
CA GLN A 46 7.06 4.13 6.19
C GLN A 46 8.36 4.65 6.83
N GLN A 47 8.66 5.93 6.63
CA GLN A 47 9.87 6.59 7.12
C GLN A 47 9.76 7.04 8.58
N ALA A 48 8.54 7.21 9.09
CA ALA A 48 8.28 7.55 10.48
C ALA A 48 8.80 6.46 11.44
N ASP A 49 9.36 6.90 12.57
CA ASP A 49 9.84 5.99 13.61
C ASP A 49 8.68 5.49 14.47
N HIS A 50 8.11 4.36 14.05
CA HIS A 50 7.09 3.65 14.82
C HIS A 50 7.75 2.75 15.88
N ARG A 51 7.47 3.02 17.15
CA ARG A 51 8.05 2.25 18.27
C ARG A 51 7.65 0.78 18.27
N ASP A 52 6.39 0.50 17.93
CA ASP A 52 5.77 -0.81 18.18
C ASP A 52 5.60 -1.66 16.91
N ILE A 53 5.66 -1.03 15.73
CA ILE A 53 5.47 -1.70 14.44
C ILE A 53 6.64 -1.46 13.47
N LEU A 54 6.79 -2.36 12.51
CA LEU A 54 7.62 -2.17 11.31
C LEU A 54 6.71 -1.96 10.12
N CYS A 55 7.00 -0.94 9.32
CA CYS A 55 6.28 -0.61 8.10
C CYS A 55 7.09 -1.00 6.87
N PHE A 56 6.40 -1.42 5.81
CA PHE A 56 6.97 -1.82 4.53
C PHE A 56 6.07 -1.38 3.39
N GLY A 57 6.66 -1.06 2.24
CA GLY A 57 5.93 -0.48 1.10
C GLY A 57 6.49 0.91 0.79
N PRO A 58 5.67 1.88 0.33
CA PRO A 58 4.35 1.67 -0.23
C PRO A 58 4.40 0.84 -1.54
N GLY A 59 3.37 0.03 -1.79
CA GLY A 59 3.21 -0.77 -3.00
C GLY A 59 2.01 -0.32 -3.83
N VAL A 60 2.08 -0.46 -5.15
CA VAL A 60 0.98 -0.12 -6.08
C VAL A 60 0.25 -1.37 -6.54
N PHE A 61 -1.07 -1.32 -6.46
CA PHE A 61 -1.97 -2.42 -6.80
C PHE A 61 -3.12 -1.95 -7.68
N ARG A 62 -3.62 -2.87 -8.51
CA ARG A 62 -4.76 -2.64 -9.39
C ARG A 62 -5.55 -3.93 -9.53
N GLY A 63 -6.85 -3.78 -9.74
CA GLY A 63 -7.76 -4.86 -10.06
C GLY A 63 -8.97 -4.38 -10.82
N TYR A 64 -9.70 -5.33 -11.39
CA TYR A 64 -10.89 -5.07 -12.22
C TYR A 64 -12.17 -5.67 -11.63
N LEU A 65 -12.06 -6.45 -10.55
CA LEU A 65 -13.16 -7.16 -9.92
C LEU A 65 -13.18 -6.92 -8.40
N PRO A 66 -14.38 -6.84 -7.77
CA PRO A 66 -15.70 -6.80 -8.42
C PRO A 66 -15.97 -5.47 -9.16
N VAL A 67 -15.19 -4.44 -8.86
CA VAL A 67 -15.18 -3.14 -9.54
C VAL A 67 -13.74 -2.78 -9.92
N THR A 68 -13.54 -1.85 -10.85
CA THR A 68 -12.18 -1.40 -11.19
C THR A 68 -11.62 -0.55 -10.05
N TRP A 69 -10.40 -0.85 -9.63
CA TRP A 69 -9.73 -0.15 -8.55
C TRP A 69 -8.24 -0.03 -8.79
N ALA A 70 -7.66 1.04 -8.23
CA ALA A 70 -6.23 1.21 -8.02
C ALA A 70 -5.99 1.54 -6.55
N GLY A 71 -4.87 1.09 -6.00
CA GLY A 71 -4.53 1.33 -4.60
C GLY A 71 -3.05 1.51 -4.37
N VAL A 72 -2.74 2.30 -3.34
CA VAL A 72 -1.42 2.36 -2.72
C VAL A 72 -1.54 1.77 -1.33
N THR A 73 -0.67 0.82 -0.98
CA THR A 73 -0.75 0.08 0.28
C THR A 73 0.57 0.11 1.03
N LEU A 74 0.49 0.19 2.35
CA LEU A 74 1.58 0.06 3.31
C LEU A 74 1.29 -1.19 4.16
N TRP A 75 2.25 -2.09 4.26
CA TRP A 75 2.16 -3.22 5.18
C TRP A 75 2.83 -2.90 6.49
N HIS A 76 2.29 -3.44 7.57
CA HIS A 76 2.87 -3.29 8.88
C HIS A 76 2.74 -4.56 9.71
N LYS A 77 3.64 -4.74 10.65
CA LYS A 77 3.56 -5.81 11.66
C LYS A 77 4.17 -5.36 12.97
N PRO A 78 3.80 -5.98 14.11
CA PRO A 78 4.50 -5.75 15.36
C PRO A 78 5.99 -6.04 15.26
N ARG A 79 6.80 -5.26 15.97
CA ARG A 79 8.23 -5.53 16.13
C ARG A 79 8.42 -6.84 16.88
N GLY A 80 9.42 -7.62 16.46
CA GLY A 80 9.72 -8.92 17.05
C GLY A 80 9.69 -10.07 16.04
N TYR A 81 10.25 -11.19 16.48
CA TYR A 81 10.55 -12.33 15.63
C TYR A 81 9.35 -13.26 15.38
N TYR A 82 8.38 -13.28 16.29
CA TYR A 82 7.29 -14.26 16.28
C TYR A 82 6.01 -13.77 15.58
N PHE A 83 5.92 -12.48 15.24
CA PHE A 83 4.75 -11.87 14.59
C PHE A 83 4.84 -12.00 13.06
N TYR A 84 4.88 -13.23 12.56
CA TYR A 84 4.88 -13.55 11.13
C TYR A 84 3.54 -14.13 10.65
N ASP A 85 2.70 -14.52 11.60
CA ASP A 85 1.39 -15.14 11.39
C ASP A 85 0.36 -14.13 10.89
N THR A 86 0.50 -12.88 11.30
CA THR A 86 -0.40 -11.78 10.94
C THR A 86 0.37 -10.57 10.40
N LEU A 87 -0.10 -10.02 9.29
CA LEU A 87 0.40 -8.79 8.68
C LEU A 87 -0.76 -7.80 8.50
N GLY A 88 -0.62 -6.61 9.07
CA GLY A 88 -1.54 -5.52 8.83
C GLY A 88 -1.25 -4.86 7.47
N MET A 89 -2.29 -4.38 6.82
CA MET A 89 -2.21 -3.57 5.62
C MET A 89 -3.04 -2.32 5.82
N LEU A 90 -2.44 -1.15 5.66
CA LEU A 90 -3.11 0.12 5.46
C LEU A 90 -3.10 0.44 3.97
N GLY A 91 -4.16 1.04 3.45
CA GLY A 91 -4.11 1.51 2.07
C GLY A 91 -5.07 2.65 1.78
N ILE A 92 -4.82 3.25 0.62
CA ILE A 92 -5.64 4.28 0.00
C ILE A 92 -6.01 3.75 -1.39
N TRP A 93 -7.29 3.63 -1.66
CA TRP A 93 -7.81 3.11 -2.92
C TRP A 93 -8.66 4.16 -3.62
N ALA A 94 -8.53 4.21 -4.94
CA ALA A 94 -9.51 4.82 -5.82
C ALA A 94 -10.27 3.70 -6.51
N VAL A 95 -11.60 3.71 -6.41
CA VAL A 95 -12.49 2.71 -6.98
C VAL A 95 -13.50 3.37 -7.91
N ARG A 96 -13.90 2.66 -8.96
CA ARG A 96 -14.96 3.07 -9.87
C ARG A 96 -16.15 2.12 -9.70
N PRO A 97 -17.07 2.38 -8.76
CA PRO A 97 -18.23 1.50 -8.53
C PRO A 97 -19.18 1.53 -9.73
N GLU A 98 -19.33 2.69 -10.36
CA GLU A 98 -20.23 2.94 -11.49
C GLU A 98 -19.54 3.84 -12.52
N PRO A 99 -19.95 3.80 -13.81
CA PRO A 99 -19.41 4.71 -14.82
C PRO A 99 -19.56 6.19 -14.42
N GLY A 100 -18.45 6.93 -14.43
CA GLY A 100 -18.42 8.36 -14.08
C GLY A 100 -18.39 8.66 -12.58
N VAL A 101 -18.52 7.66 -11.70
CA VAL A 101 -18.39 7.83 -10.26
C VAL A 101 -17.03 7.30 -9.82
N LEU A 102 -16.24 8.15 -9.20
CA LEU A 102 -14.97 7.78 -8.57
C LEU A 102 -15.13 7.91 -7.07
N ARG A 103 -14.69 6.91 -6.31
CA ARG A 103 -14.74 6.91 -4.84
C ARG A 103 -13.34 6.64 -4.29
N VAL A 104 -13.01 7.32 -3.21
CA VAL A 104 -11.74 7.17 -2.50
C VAL A 104 -12.02 6.48 -1.18
N LEU A 105 -11.21 5.48 -0.86
CA LEU A 105 -11.30 4.68 0.35
C LEU A 105 -9.96 4.73 1.09
N VAL A 106 -9.99 4.88 2.40
CA VAL A 106 -8.86 4.57 3.28
C VAL A 106 -9.33 3.50 4.23
N GLY A 107 -8.50 2.49 4.45
CA GLY A 107 -8.91 1.35 5.25
C GLY A 107 -7.75 0.43 5.57
N THR A 108 -8.04 -0.52 6.46
CA THR A 108 -7.06 -1.46 6.97
C THR A 108 -7.53 -2.89 6.79
N ARG A 109 -6.61 -3.84 6.61
CA ARG A 109 -6.90 -5.28 6.61
C ARG A 109 -5.85 -6.02 7.43
N GLN A 110 -6.25 -7.13 8.04
CA GLN A 110 -5.32 -8.10 8.59
C GLN A 110 -5.19 -9.28 7.62
N LEU A 111 -3.96 -9.67 7.34
CA LEU A 111 -3.61 -10.75 6.43
C LEU A 111 -2.98 -11.89 7.22
N SER A 112 -3.51 -13.10 7.04
CA SER A 112 -2.98 -14.30 7.66
C SER A 112 -1.93 -14.95 6.77
N TYR A 113 -0.88 -15.49 7.39
CA TYR A 113 0.13 -16.26 6.69
C TYR A 113 -0.49 -17.45 5.95
N ALA A 114 -0.21 -17.58 4.65
CA ALA A 114 -0.94 -18.49 3.77
C ALA A 114 -0.09 -19.68 3.26
N LEU A 115 1.21 -19.72 3.57
CA LEU A 115 2.08 -20.84 3.17
C LEU A 115 2.03 -22.00 4.17
N PRO A 116 2.17 -23.26 3.70
CA PRO A 116 2.02 -24.45 4.54
C PRO A 116 3.11 -24.61 5.61
N PHE A 117 4.27 -23.97 5.44
CA PHE A 117 5.37 -24.00 6.40
C PHE A 117 6.03 -22.63 6.49
N PHE A 118 6.38 -22.23 7.70
CA PHE A 118 7.15 -21.00 7.94
C PHE A 118 8.64 -21.28 7.77
N ASN A 119 9.28 -20.55 6.86
CA ASN A 119 10.74 -20.53 6.71
C ASN A 119 11.27 -19.13 7.11
N PRO A 120 11.90 -18.98 8.29
CA PRO A 120 12.33 -17.67 8.77
C PRO A 120 13.38 -17.00 7.88
N GLU A 121 14.34 -17.76 7.35
CA GLU A 121 15.41 -17.19 6.52
C GLU A 121 14.86 -16.61 5.21
N SER A 122 13.91 -17.31 4.59
CA SER A 122 13.23 -16.86 3.38
C SER A 122 12.30 -15.68 3.67
N TYR A 123 11.56 -15.76 4.79
CA TYR A 123 10.65 -14.70 5.22
C TYR A 123 11.40 -13.38 5.45
N TYR A 124 12.39 -13.34 6.34
CA TYR A 124 13.06 -12.09 6.69
C TYR A 124 13.86 -11.48 5.54
N ARG A 125 14.37 -12.29 4.61
CA ARG A 125 15.08 -11.77 3.42
C ARG A 125 14.16 -11.23 2.33
N ARG A 126 12.95 -11.78 2.18
CA ARG A 126 12.09 -11.49 1.03
C ARG A 126 10.79 -10.78 1.37
N ILE A 127 10.40 -10.73 2.63
CA ILE A 127 9.13 -10.13 3.06
C ILE A 127 9.00 -8.70 2.54
N GLN A 128 10.08 -7.92 2.56
CA GLN A 128 10.12 -6.54 2.05
C GLN A 128 9.77 -6.41 0.54
N GLN A 129 9.84 -7.48 -0.24
CA GLN A 129 9.64 -7.47 -1.69
C GLN A 129 8.50 -8.39 -2.16
N GLU A 130 8.16 -9.42 -1.37
CA GLU A 130 7.30 -10.54 -1.78
C GLU A 130 6.12 -10.77 -0.81
N PHE A 131 5.51 -9.71 -0.26
CA PHE A 131 4.32 -9.81 0.60
C PHE A 131 3.20 -10.69 0.01
N ARG A 132 2.96 -10.55 -1.30
CA ARG A 132 1.96 -11.35 -2.03
C ARG A 132 2.22 -12.86 -1.95
N THR A 133 3.50 -13.28 -1.94
CA THR A 133 3.89 -14.69 -1.92
C THR A 133 3.53 -15.33 -0.57
N PHE A 134 3.73 -14.61 0.53
CA PHE A 134 3.54 -15.14 1.88
C PHE A 134 2.08 -15.09 2.35
N TYR A 135 1.35 -14.06 1.94
CA TYR A 135 0.00 -13.77 2.46
C TYR A 135 -1.11 -13.95 1.41
N GLN A 136 -0.75 -14.30 0.17
CA GLN A 136 -1.67 -14.50 -0.97
C GLN A 136 -2.64 -13.32 -1.21
N ASP A 137 -2.23 -12.11 -0.84
CA ASP A 137 -3.03 -10.90 -0.98
C ASP A 137 -2.77 -10.19 -2.32
N ASN A 138 -3.83 -9.63 -2.90
CA ASN A 138 -3.80 -8.94 -4.19
C ASN A 138 -3.85 -7.41 -4.07
N GLY A 139 -3.81 -6.86 -2.85
CA GLY A 139 -3.90 -5.45 -2.51
C GLY A 139 -5.29 -4.84 -2.67
N SER A 140 -6.35 -5.64 -2.77
CA SER A 140 -7.71 -5.15 -2.96
C SER A 140 -8.20 -4.31 -1.77
N PRO A 141 -9.11 -3.36 -2.01
CA PRO A 141 -9.72 -2.58 -0.94
C PRO A 141 -10.38 -3.50 0.12
N PRO A 142 -10.40 -3.05 1.39
CA PRO A 142 -11.15 -3.73 2.44
C PRO A 142 -12.65 -3.76 2.17
N PRO A 143 -13.37 -4.69 2.83
CA PRO A 143 -14.82 -4.58 2.97
C PRO A 143 -15.20 -3.29 3.73
N ASP A 144 -16.46 -2.86 3.59
CA ASP A 144 -16.92 -1.56 4.09
C ASP A 144 -16.78 -1.39 5.62
N ASP A 145 -16.89 -2.47 6.39
CA ASP A 145 -16.71 -2.49 7.86
C ASP A 145 -15.27 -2.22 8.31
N GLN A 146 -14.31 -2.40 7.40
CA GLN A 146 -12.88 -2.16 7.61
C GLN A 146 -12.38 -0.88 6.92
N CYS A 147 -13.28 -0.14 6.28
CA CYS A 147 -13.02 1.19 5.76
C CYS A 147 -13.06 2.21 6.90
N ARG A 148 -12.01 3.02 6.99
CA ARG A 148 -11.87 4.09 8.00
C ARG A 148 -12.37 5.43 7.48
N TYR A 149 -12.19 5.66 6.17
CA TYR A 149 -12.67 6.84 5.48
C TYR A 149 -13.15 6.45 4.08
N SER A 150 -14.21 7.11 3.63
CA SER A 150 -14.80 6.84 2.33
C SER A 150 -15.54 8.07 1.80
N VAL A 151 -15.21 8.51 0.58
CA VAL A 151 -15.83 9.68 -0.04
C VAL A 151 -15.91 9.54 -1.56
N THR A 152 -16.93 10.13 -2.18
CA THR A 152 -16.94 10.34 -3.63
C THR A 152 -15.89 11.39 -3.99
N TYR A 153 -15.05 11.10 -4.97
CA TYR A 153 -14.00 12.01 -5.42
C TYR A 153 -14.60 13.22 -6.14
N ASP A 154 -14.17 14.40 -5.73
CA ASP A 154 -14.44 15.67 -6.37
C ASP A 154 -13.12 16.43 -6.52
N ALA A 155 -12.74 16.72 -7.77
CA ALA A 155 -11.51 17.42 -8.08
C ALA A 155 -11.48 18.85 -7.50
N ALA A 156 -12.65 19.50 -7.32
CA ALA A 156 -12.74 20.82 -6.72
C ALA A 156 -12.40 20.80 -5.22
N CYS A 157 -12.81 19.75 -4.51
CA CYS A 157 -12.56 19.55 -3.08
C CYS A 157 -11.27 18.76 -2.79
N ARG A 158 -10.38 18.56 -3.77
CA ARG A 158 -9.19 17.69 -3.62
C ARG A 158 -8.29 18.05 -2.43
N LEU A 159 -8.16 19.33 -2.07
CA LEU A 159 -7.32 19.76 -0.94
C LEU A 159 -7.94 19.42 0.41
N GLU A 160 -9.26 19.52 0.51
CA GLU A 160 -10.01 19.11 1.71
C GLU A 160 -9.94 17.59 1.88
N MET A 161 -10.11 16.85 0.78
CA MET A 161 -9.96 15.39 0.76
C MET A 161 -8.54 14.95 1.15
N ARG A 162 -7.50 15.64 0.68
CA ARG A 162 -6.10 15.39 1.11
C ARG A 162 -5.94 15.49 2.62
N ARG A 163 -6.43 16.57 3.22
CA ARG A 163 -6.36 16.79 4.67
C ARG A 163 -7.12 15.69 5.43
N ALA A 164 -8.33 15.36 5.00
CA ALA A 164 -9.11 14.30 5.64
C ALA A 164 -8.41 12.92 5.59
N ILE A 165 -7.76 12.60 4.46
CA ILE A 165 -6.97 11.38 4.31
C ILE A 165 -5.74 11.40 5.21
N GLU A 166 -5.02 12.52 5.26
CA GLU A 166 -3.85 12.71 6.12
C GLU A 166 -4.21 12.55 7.61
N ASP A 167 -5.29 13.20 8.05
CA ASP A 167 -5.81 13.09 9.41
C ASP A 167 -6.16 11.64 9.76
N GLU A 168 -6.75 10.89 8.83
CA GLU A 168 -7.06 9.47 9.03
C GLU A 168 -5.82 8.61 9.19
N ILE A 169 -4.77 8.90 8.42
CA ILE A 169 -3.49 8.17 8.50
C ILE A 169 -2.77 8.49 9.80
N ILE A 170 -2.78 9.75 10.24
CA ILE A 170 -2.24 10.17 11.54
C ILE A 170 -2.98 9.48 12.69
N ARG A 171 -4.32 9.41 12.60
CA ARG A 171 -5.16 8.69 13.57
C ARG A 171 -4.80 7.21 13.64
N TRP A 172 -4.68 6.56 12.48
CA TRP A 172 -4.23 5.16 12.42
C TRP A 172 -2.86 4.98 13.08
N ALA A 173 -1.87 5.82 12.76
CA ALA A 173 -0.52 5.72 13.32
C ALA A 173 -0.51 5.85 14.85
N SER A 174 -1.34 6.76 15.39
CA SER A 174 -1.49 6.97 16.83
C SER A 174 -2.11 5.76 17.55
N GLU A 175 -3.04 5.06 16.90
CA GLU A 175 -3.62 3.82 17.43
C GLU A 175 -2.60 2.68 17.50
N GLN A 176 -1.69 2.59 16.52
CA GLN A 176 -0.63 1.57 16.53
C GLN A 176 0.30 1.73 17.74
N HIS A 177 0.50 2.97 18.22
CA HIS A 177 1.28 3.22 19.43
C HIS A 177 0.58 2.78 20.72
N THR A 178 -0.75 2.88 20.76
CA THR A 178 -1.53 2.52 21.96
C THR A 178 -1.73 1.01 22.08
N ALA A 179 -1.90 0.32 20.95
CA ALA A 179 -2.08 -1.14 20.92
C ALA A 179 -0.85 -1.92 21.42
N GLY A 180 0.35 -1.33 21.39
CA GLY A 180 1.58 -1.94 21.89
C GLY A 180 1.71 -2.00 23.42
N GLN A 181 0.85 -1.31 24.17
CA GLN A 181 0.90 -1.28 25.65
C GLN A 181 0.08 -2.38 26.35
N GLY A 182 -0.54 -3.28 25.58
CA GLY A 182 -1.53 -4.24 26.07
C GLY A 182 -1.10 -5.72 26.11
N TRP A 183 0.20 -6.02 26.17
CA TRP A 183 0.72 -7.39 26.28
C TRP A 183 1.72 -7.52 27.43
#